data_AF-A0A4P7Y740-F1
#
_entry.id   AF-A0A4P7Y740-F1
#
_cell.length_a   1.000
_cell.length_b   1.000
_cell.length_c   1.000
_cell.angle_alpha   90.00
_cell.angle_beta   90.00
_cell.angle_gamma   90.00
#
_symmetry.space_group_name_H-M   'P 1'
#
loop_
_entity.id
_entity.type
_entity.pdbx_description
1 polymer ?
#
loop_
_entity_poly.entity_id
_entity_poly.type
_entity_poly.pdbx_seq_one_letter_code
_entity_poly.pdbx_strand_id
1 'polypeptide(L)'
;MSRIIADFKSDWHDQLLEQMRSIWGDQVEEIKRDELPFRFFDSLRRDISPRPRRIEIADNFVCPAGFENGWKNLQKKIEAGESLKPHQSKAHRSISNQDGLLDDWGVHHFHLGIKPHSLFPDLVERTPPVIFALVTDEIFYAINTYEHQGWASTEIVEALHQNWPDAIHRYVVQGVPSDPMTESERTTVRKKRANCVVTVEDGTVYGPLGGLVSASGMTVEAVMRTDAFHKEIESFQHAVEESVEQIVSQLRNLGHTAVGDLRAKYVILDGEMAVGLPDLGLILKMAFDPLDGELLSGKGAGWKRFVLCVKKRCGRSSLGTEQWILFAVGQKLQQRVGRNVVRARFNKQKTLKIIKDF
;
A
#
# COMPACT_ATOMS: atom_id res chain seq x y z
N MET A 1 -30.32 -14.71 -23.23
CA MET A 1 -28.86 -14.51 -23.14
C MET A 1 -28.58 -14.05 -21.71
N SER A 2 -27.75 -14.77 -20.96
CA SER A 2 -27.40 -14.38 -19.58
C SER A 2 -26.48 -13.15 -19.61
N ARG A 3 -26.65 -12.25 -18.65
CA ARG A 3 -25.73 -11.12 -18.43
C ARG A 3 -25.07 -11.25 -17.07
N ILE A 4 -23.94 -10.56 -16.89
CA ILE A 4 -23.35 -10.34 -15.57
C ILE A 4 -23.97 -9.07 -14.99
N ILE A 5 -24.40 -9.12 -13.73
CA ILE A 5 -24.85 -7.96 -12.95
C ILE A 5 -23.83 -7.75 -11.84
N ALA A 6 -23.00 -6.72 -12.00
CA ALA A 6 -21.86 -6.44 -11.12
C ALA A 6 -21.56 -4.94 -11.02
N ASP A 7 -20.98 -4.57 -9.88
CA ASP A 7 -20.27 -3.30 -9.69
C ASP A 7 -19.02 -3.59 -8.85
N PHE A 8 -17.98 -4.07 -9.52
CA PHE A 8 -16.76 -4.53 -8.88
C PHE A 8 -16.00 -3.40 -8.19
N LYS A 9 -16.10 -2.18 -8.74
CA LYS A 9 -15.52 -0.98 -8.12
C LYS A 9 -16.18 -0.70 -6.77
N SER A 10 -17.50 -0.75 -6.72
CA SER A 10 -18.25 -0.57 -5.48
C SER A 10 -17.99 -1.69 -4.47
N ASP A 11 -17.93 -2.95 -4.93
CA ASP A 11 -17.56 -4.08 -4.07
C ASP A 11 -16.14 -3.92 -3.48
N TRP A 12 -15.19 -3.37 -4.25
CA TRP A 12 -13.85 -3.08 -3.75
C TRP A 12 -13.85 -1.96 -2.70
N HIS A 13 -14.65 -0.91 -2.89
CA HIS A 13 -14.79 0.16 -1.88
C HIS A 13 -15.38 -0.39 -0.57
N ASP A 14 -16.34 -1.31 -0.64
CA ASP A 14 -16.89 -1.98 0.55
C ASP A 14 -15.81 -2.81 1.28
N GLN A 15 -14.95 -3.51 0.54
CA GLN A 15 -13.83 -4.26 1.12
C GLN A 15 -12.81 -3.33 1.79
N LEU A 16 -12.48 -2.21 1.14
CA LEU A 16 -11.59 -1.20 1.73
C LEU A 16 -12.18 -0.60 3.00
N LEU A 17 -13.48 -0.26 3.00
CA LEU A 17 -14.18 0.26 4.16
C LEU A 17 -14.03 -0.67 5.37
N GLU A 18 -14.27 -1.97 5.19
CA GLU A 18 -14.16 -2.93 6.28
C GLU A 18 -12.71 -3.15 6.73
N GLN A 19 -11.76 -3.23 5.78
CA GLN A 19 -10.35 -3.32 6.10
C GLN A 19 -9.91 -2.09 6.93
N MET A 20 -10.32 -0.90 6.51
CA MET A 20 -10.00 0.34 7.20
C MET A 20 -10.68 0.39 8.57
N ARG A 21 -11.95 -0.05 8.72
CA ARG A 21 -12.63 -0.14 10.03
C ARG A 21 -11.84 -1.00 11.02
N SER A 22 -11.27 -2.11 10.56
CA SER A 22 -10.45 -2.99 11.42
C SER A 22 -9.18 -2.32 11.96
N ILE A 23 -8.66 -1.31 11.27
CA ILE A 23 -7.41 -0.61 11.60
C ILE A 23 -7.67 0.73 12.31
N TRP A 24 -8.66 1.48 11.83
CA TRP A 24 -8.92 2.87 12.19
C TRP A 24 -10.19 3.07 13.02
N GLY A 25 -11.02 2.03 13.17
CA GLY A 25 -12.28 2.08 13.90
C GLY A 25 -13.29 3.05 13.29
N ASP A 26 -14.05 3.72 14.15
CA ASP A 26 -15.16 4.60 13.76
C ASP A 26 -14.72 5.86 12.99
N GLN A 27 -13.42 6.18 12.97
CA GLN A 27 -12.89 7.30 12.18
C GLN A 27 -13.18 7.17 10.67
N VAL A 28 -13.40 5.94 10.19
CA VAL A 28 -13.66 5.67 8.78
C VAL A 28 -15.06 6.11 8.37
N GLU A 29 -16.02 6.18 9.31
CA GLU A 29 -17.41 6.56 9.01
C GLU A 29 -17.56 8.00 8.54
N GLU A 30 -16.60 8.87 8.87
CA GLU A 30 -16.58 10.27 8.43
C GLU A 30 -16.02 10.44 7.02
N ILE A 31 -15.44 9.39 6.43
CA ILE A 31 -14.81 9.43 5.11
C ILE A 31 -15.85 9.15 4.04
N LYS A 32 -15.95 10.03 3.05
CA LYS A 32 -16.80 9.80 1.89
C LYS A 32 -16.35 8.56 1.13
N ARG A 33 -17.30 7.79 0.62
CA ARG A 33 -17.05 6.50 -0.05
C ARG A 33 -16.03 6.61 -1.20
N ASP A 34 -16.12 7.66 -1.99
CA ASP A 34 -15.20 7.95 -3.09
C ASP A 34 -13.80 8.40 -2.63
N GLU A 35 -13.68 8.94 -1.42
CA GLU A 35 -12.40 9.30 -0.80
C GLU A 35 -11.66 8.09 -0.17
N LEU A 36 -12.37 6.98 0.12
CA LEU A 36 -11.82 5.81 0.82
C LEU A 36 -10.52 5.28 0.21
N PRO A 37 -10.41 5.05 -1.12
CA PRO A 37 -9.18 4.52 -1.71
C PRO A 37 -7.98 5.44 -1.53
N PHE A 38 -8.19 6.76 -1.69
CA PHE A 38 -7.12 7.75 -1.52
C PHE A 38 -6.63 7.77 -0.07
N ARG A 39 -7.55 7.76 0.89
CA ARG A 39 -7.22 7.72 2.34
C ARG A 39 -6.54 6.40 2.71
N PHE A 40 -6.99 5.29 2.13
CA PHE A 40 -6.35 3.99 2.31
C PHE A 40 -4.89 4.04 1.89
N PHE A 41 -4.59 4.38 0.64
CA PHE A 41 -3.22 4.40 0.13
C PHE A 41 -2.34 5.42 0.81
N ASP A 42 -2.87 6.61 1.12
CA ASP A 42 -2.13 7.61 1.87
C ASP A 42 -1.77 7.13 3.28
N SER A 43 -2.70 6.43 3.95
CA SER A 43 -2.46 5.88 5.28
C SER A 43 -1.34 4.85 5.34
N LEU A 44 -1.13 4.08 4.26
CA LEU A 44 -0.08 3.07 4.19
C LEU A 44 1.33 3.67 4.25
N ARG A 45 1.52 4.93 3.84
CA ARG A 45 2.83 5.61 3.86
C ARG A 45 3.37 5.84 5.28
N ARG A 46 2.48 5.88 6.27
CA ARG A 46 2.83 6.06 7.69
C ARG A 46 3.29 4.76 8.34
N ASP A 47 2.86 3.63 7.80
CA ASP A 47 3.15 2.31 8.39
C ASP A 47 4.48 1.76 7.86
N ILE A 48 5.49 1.78 8.72
CA ILE A 48 6.78 1.18 8.41
C ILE A 48 6.68 -0.32 8.68
N SER A 49 6.65 -1.10 7.60
CA SER A 49 6.55 -2.56 7.72
C SER A 49 7.65 -3.14 8.63
N PRO A 50 7.31 -4.01 9.61
CA PRO A 50 8.30 -4.69 10.46
C PRO A 50 9.17 -5.62 9.63
N ARG A 51 10.44 -5.24 9.44
CA ARG A 51 11.46 -6.02 8.74
C ARG A 51 12.86 -5.54 9.16
N PRO A 52 13.86 -6.45 9.22
CA PRO A 52 15.24 -6.08 9.52
C PRO A 52 15.76 -5.05 8.52
N ARG A 53 16.45 -4.01 9.02
CA ARG A 53 17.09 -3.00 8.18
C ARG A 53 18.51 -2.74 8.66
N ARG A 54 19.40 -2.42 7.73
CA ARG A 54 20.70 -1.81 8.05
C ARG A 54 20.49 -0.39 8.56
N ILE A 55 21.38 0.07 9.42
CA ILE A 55 21.37 1.44 9.92
C ILE A 55 22.56 2.16 9.31
N GLU A 56 22.28 3.23 8.59
CA GLU A 56 23.28 4.18 8.11
C GLU A 56 23.08 5.47 8.90
N ILE A 57 24.15 6.04 9.42
CA ILE A 57 24.10 7.23 10.29
C ILE A 57 24.84 8.35 9.57
N ALA A 58 24.23 9.53 9.50
CA ALA A 58 24.87 10.67 8.85
C ALA A 58 26.14 11.09 9.60
N ASP A 59 27.13 11.59 8.87
CA ASP A 59 28.43 12.01 9.41
C ASP A 59 28.31 13.08 10.50
N ASN A 60 27.28 13.94 10.41
CA ASN A 60 26.98 15.00 11.37
C ASN A 60 25.90 14.62 12.41
N PHE A 61 25.51 13.35 12.49
CA PHE A 61 24.50 12.88 13.45
C PHE A 61 24.98 13.08 14.89
N VAL A 62 24.13 13.70 15.70
CA VAL A 62 24.37 13.86 17.14
C VAL A 62 23.24 13.20 17.92
N CYS A 63 23.58 12.26 18.82
CA CYS A 63 22.64 11.78 19.83
C CYS A 63 22.70 12.72 21.05
N PRO A 64 21.59 13.36 21.45
CA PRO A 64 21.58 14.27 22.59
C PRO A 64 21.87 13.52 23.89
N ALA A 65 22.55 14.20 24.81
CA ALA A 65 22.92 13.64 26.10
C ALA A 65 21.69 13.17 26.88
N GLY A 66 21.75 11.96 27.43
CA GLY A 66 20.66 11.34 28.18
C GLY A 66 19.66 10.54 27.35
N PHE A 67 19.77 10.54 26.01
CA PHE A 67 18.90 9.78 25.11
C PHE A 67 19.59 8.57 24.47
N GLU A 68 20.83 8.24 24.86
CA GLU A 68 21.64 7.17 24.28
C GLU A 68 20.99 5.80 24.44
N ASN A 69 20.32 5.55 25.57
CA ASN A 69 19.59 4.31 25.80
C ASN A 69 18.34 4.22 24.90
N GLY A 70 17.65 5.33 24.68
CA GLY A 70 16.53 5.43 23.75
C GLY A 70 16.96 5.12 22.32
N TRP A 71 18.08 5.72 21.90
CA TRP A 71 18.67 5.45 20.59
C TRP A 71 19.09 3.99 20.42
N LYS A 72 19.84 3.44 21.38
CA LYS A 72 20.25 2.01 21.37
C LYS A 72 19.05 1.06 21.30
N ASN A 73 17.96 1.37 22.00
CA ASN A 73 16.75 0.56 21.94
C ASN A 73 16.08 0.62 20.56
N LEU A 74 16.02 1.80 19.95
CA LEU A 74 15.50 1.98 18.59
C LEU A 74 16.37 1.21 17.58
N GLN A 75 17.70 1.31 17.66
CA GLN A 75 18.63 0.58 16.78
C GLN A 75 18.40 -0.93 16.84
N LYS A 76 18.29 -1.51 18.05
CA LYS A 76 18.01 -2.94 18.22
C LYS A 76 16.71 -3.37 17.52
N LYS A 77 15.65 -2.57 17.62
CA LYS A 77 14.37 -2.86 16.95
C LYS A 77 14.48 -2.80 15.44
N ILE A 78 15.22 -1.82 14.91
CA ILE A 78 15.45 -1.67 13.47
C ILE A 78 16.19 -2.90 12.93
N GLU A 79 17.28 -3.30 13.58
CA GLU A 79 18.09 -4.45 13.17
C GLU A 79 17.34 -5.79 13.31
N ALA A 80 16.55 -5.95 14.36
CA ALA A 80 15.73 -7.14 14.59
C ALA A 80 14.49 -7.21 13.67
N GLY A 81 14.11 -6.10 13.04
CA GLY A 81 12.91 -6.00 12.23
C GLY A 81 11.61 -5.95 13.00
N GLU A 82 11.67 -5.46 14.23
CA GLU A 82 10.48 -5.23 15.04
C GLU A 82 9.67 -4.03 14.52
N SER A 83 8.44 -3.88 15.00
CA SER A 83 7.64 -2.71 14.65
C SER A 83 8.26 -1.44 15.21
N LEU A 84 8.43 -0.43 14.34
CA LEU A 84 8.87 0.91 14.75
C LEU A 84 7.71 1.82 15.16
N LYS A 85 6.45 1.38 14.96
CA LYS A 85 5.24 2.12 15.34
C LYS A 85 5.25 2.64 16.79
N PRO A 86 5.79 1.91 17.80
CA PRO A 86 5.88 2.43 19.16
C PRO A 86 6.68 3.73 19.28
N HIS A 87 7.61 4.00 18.35
CA HIS A 87 8.45 5.18 18.36
C HIS A 87 7.88 6.33 17.52
N GLN A 88 6.83 6.10 16.73
CA GLN A 88 6.23 7.14 15.88
C GLN A 88 5.28 8.06 16.65
N SER A 89 4.85 9.14 16.00
CA SER A 89 3.89 10.10 16.56
C SER A 89 2.56 9.46 16.95
N LYS A 90 2.01 9.87 18.09
CA LYS A 90 0.61 9.61 18.42
C LYS A 90 -0.37 10.18 17.40
N ALA A 91 0.04 11.20 16.62
CA ALA A 91 -0.80 11.79 15.58
C ALA A 91 -1.09 10.79 14.45
N HIS A 92 -0.23 9.79 14.23
CA HIS A 92 -0.46 8.73 13.25
C HIS A 92 -1.66 7.83 13.58
N ARG A 93 -2.24 7.94 14.78
CA ARG A 93 -3.50 7.27 15.14
C ARG A 93 -4.74 7.92 14.52
N SER A 94 -4.61 9.15 14.02
CA SER A 94 -5.68 9.81 13.27
C SER A 94 -5.55 9.48 11.79
N ILE A 95 -6.61 8.97 11.17
CA ILE A 95 -6.62 8.69 9.73
C ILE A 95 -6.45 9.97 8.90
N SER A 96 -6.90 11.12 9.44
CA SER A 96 -6.85 12.44 8.79
C SER A 96 -5.54 13.20 9.04
N ASN A 97 -4.59 12.63 9.78
CA ASN A 97 -3.30 13.26 10.05
C ASN A 97 -2.51 13.50 8.76
N GLN A 98 -2.06 14.74 8.57
CA GLN A 98 -1.11 15.13 7.53
C GLN A 98 0.25 15.36 8.19
N ASP A 99 1.20 14.46 7.94
CA ASP A 99 2.56 14.60 8.47
C ASP A 99 3.39 15.36 7.44
N GLY A 100 3.55 16.67 7.66
CA GLY A 100 4.28 17.53 6.72
C GLY A 100 5.76 17.16 6.55
N LEU A 101 6.37 16.47 7.51
CA LEU A 101 7.74 15.96 7.38
C LEU A 101 7.77 14.78 6.41
N LEU A 102 6.83 13.85 6.57
CA LEU A 102 6.68 12.71 5.66
C LEU A 102 6.23 13.16 4.27
N ASP A 103 5.28 14.08 4.19
CA ASP A 103 4.66 14.51 2.93
C ASP A 103 5.62 15.29 2.05
N ASP A 104 6.47 16.15 2.62
CA ASP A 104 7.41 16.94 1.82
C ASP A 104 8.76 16.23 1.67
N TRP A 105 9.28 15.61 2.74
CA TRP A 105 10.64 15.06 2.76
C TRP A 105 10.70 13.53 2.66
N GLY A 106 9.59 12.81 2.81
CA GLY A 106 9.64 11.35 2.90
C GLY A 106 10.31 10.87 4.18
N VAL A 107 10.47 11.76 5.16
CA VAL A 107 11.21 11.53 6.40
C VAL A 107 10.24 11.25 7.54
N HIS A 108 10.57 10.25 8.35
CA HIS A 108 9.84 9.93 9.56
C HIS A 108 10.56 10.47 10.79
N HIS A 109 9.81 10.73 11.86
CA HIS A 109 10.37 11.10 13.15
C HIS A 109 10.09 10.04 14.22
N PHE A 110 11.09 9.78 15.07
CA PHE A 110 11.08 8.73 16.07
C PHE A 110 11.42 9.27 17.46
N HIS A 111 10.55 9.02 18.42
CA HIS A 111 10.78 9.30 19.84
C HIS A 111 11.79 8.34 20.45
N LEU A 112 12.57 8.86 21.40
CA LEU A 112 13.66 8.15 22.09
C LEU A 112 13.27 7.73 23.52
N GLY A 113 11.97 7.68 23.81
CA GLY A 113 11.45 7.31 25.12
C GLY A 113 11.84 5.89 25.49
N ILE A 114 12.15 5.65 26.76
CA ILE A 114 12.48 4.31 27.27
C ILE A 114 11.33 3.69 28.08
N LYS A 115 10.34 4.50 28.47
CA LYS A 115 9.12 4.05 29.13
C LYS A 115 7.91 4.12 28.19
N PRO A 116 6.85 3.36 28.45
CA PRO A 116 5.58 3.51 27.74
C PRO A 116 4.96 4.90 27.94
N HIS A 117 4.24 5.38 26.93
CA HIS A 117 3.47 6.63 27.02
C HIS A 117 2.30 6.45 28.00
N SER A 118 2.07 7.44 28.86
CA SER A 118 1.09 7.38 29.95
C SER A 118 -0.35 7.09 29.49
N LEU A 119 -0.77 7.68 28.37
CA LEU A 119 -2.12 7.49 27.79
C LEU A 119 -2.18 6.41 26.70
N PHE A 120 -1.04 6.01 26.12
CA PHE A 120 -0.98 5.14 24.96
C PHE A 120 0.14 4.12 25.17
N PRO A 121 -0.07 3.08 26.00
CA PRO A 121 1.01 2.19 26.43
C PRO A 121 1.70 1.43 25.29
N ASP A 122 1.11 1.39 24.10
CA ASP A 122 1.69 0.84 22.87
C ASP A 122 2.72 1.78 22.21
N LEU A 123 2.79 3.04 22.62
CA LEU A 123 3.80 4.02 22.24
C LEU A 123 4.82 4.21 23.36
N VAL A 124 6.02 4.69 23.01
CA VAL A 124 6.99 5.19 23.98
C VAL A 124 6.64 6.62 24.42
N GLU A 125 7.09 7.01 25.60
CA GLU A 125 6.96 8.39 26.07
C GLU A 125 7.58 9.38 25.08
N ARG A 126 6.95 10.55 24.95
CA ARG A 126 7.45 11.60 24.06
C ARG A 126 8.73 12.18 24.63
N THR A 127 9.72 12.35 23.76
CA THR A 127 11.00 12.99 24.06
C THR A 127 11.11 14.31 23.33
N PRO A 128 11.61 15.41 23.95
CA PRO A 128 11.81 16.68 23.26
C PRO A 128 12.62 16.55 21.97
N PRO A 129 13.80 15.88 21.97
CA PRO A 129 14.45 15.50 20.74
C PRO A 129 13.83 14.23 20.15
N VAL A 130 13.79 14.17 18.83
CA VAL A 130 13.39 13.03 18.01
C VAL A 130 14.42 12.77 16.93
N ILE A 131 14.58 11.53 16.50
CA ILE A 131 15.41 11.19 15.34
C ILE A 131 14.57 11.39 14.09
N PHE A 132 15.09 12.14 13.13
CA PHE A 132 14.59 12.15 11.76
C PHE A 132 15.33 11.11 10.94
N ALA A 133 14.59 10.31 10.17
CA ALA A 133 15.18 9.30 9.30
C ALA A 133 14.38 9.10 8.01
N LEU A 134 15.10 8.89 6.91
CA LEU A 134 14.56 8.32 5.69
C LEU A 134 14.58 6.80 5.83
N VAL A 135 13.44 6.14 5.64
CA VAL A 135 13.32 4.70 5.85
C VAL A 135 12.92 4.02 4.55
N THR A 136 13.77 3.12 4.08
CA THR A 136 13.49 2.26 2.92
C THR A 136 13.14 0.84 3.36
N ASP A 137 12.96 -0.06 2.42
CA ASP A 137 12.75 -1.48 2.72
C ASP A 137 14.00 -2.17 3.28
N GLU A 138 15.19 -1.60 3.07
CA GLU A 138 16.47 -2.23 3.42
C GLU A 138 17.30 -1.43 4.43
N ILE A 139 17.15 -0.10 4.41
CA ILE A 139 18.03 0.82 5.13
C ILE A 139 17.21 1.84 5.93
N PHE A 140 17.63 2.06 7.16
CA PHE A 140 17.24 3.17 8.02
C PHE A 140 18.36 4.21 7.99
N TYR A 141 18.13 5.33 7.28
CA TYR A 141 19.07 6.43 7.17
C TYR A 141 18.81 7.43 8.30
N ALA A 142 19.56 7.35 9.40
CA ALA A 142 19.44 8.24 10.55
C ALA A 142 20.09 9.60 10.22
N ILE A 143 19.25 10.59 9.94
CA ILE A 143 19.68 11.92 9.45
C ILE A 143 20.29 12.73 10.59
N ASN A 144 19.48 13.10 11.58
CA ASN A 144 19.95 13.77 12.80
C ASN A 144 18.89 13.69 13.89
N THR A 145 19.20 14.26 15.05
CA THR A 145 18.20 14.58 16.06
C THR A 145 17.78 16.03 15.96
N TYR A 146 16.48 16.25 16.15
CA TYR A 146 15.86 17.56 16.09
C TYR A 146 14.91 17.70 17.27
N GLU A 147 14.81 18.92 17.80
CA GLU A 147 13.67 19.29 18.63
C GLU A 147 12.38 19.30 17.78
N HIS A 148 11.21 19.46 18.40
CA HIS A 148 9.93 19.51 17.68
C HIS A 148 9.71 20.84 16.91
N GLN A 149 10.73 21.35 16.23
CA GLN A 149 10.76 22.55 15.39
C GLN A 149 11.52 22.22 14.10
N GLY A 150 11.60 23.13 13.13
CA GLY A 150 12.48 22.92 11.98
C GLY A 150 11.95 21.92 10.94
N TRP A 151 10.69 21.49 11.01
CA TRP A 151 10.12 20.40 10.19
C TRP A 151 10.15 20.68 8.68
N ALA A 152 10.35 21.93 8.29
CA ALA A 152 10.46 22.37 6.90
C ALA A 152 11.88 22.83 6.51
N SER A 153 12.88 22.59 7.36
CA SER A 153 14.26 23.00 7.12
C SER A 153 14.85 22.27 5.91
N THR A 154 15.53 23.04 5.05
CA THR A 154 16.30 22.53 3.90
C THR A 154 17.49 21.68 4.37
N GLU A 155 18.00 21.91 5.58
CA GLU A 155 19.14 21.15 6.16
C GLU A 155 18.88 19.64 6.21
N ILE A 156 17.62 19.22 6.26
CA ILE A 156 17.23 17.80 6.23
C ILE A 156 17.56 17.19 4.87
N VAL A 157 17.28 17.92 3.79
CA VAL A 157 17.57 17.50 2.41
C VAL A 157 19.06 17.61 2.12
N GLU A 158 19.71 18.67 2.63
CA GLU A 158 21.16 18.82 2.56
C GLU A 158 21.88 17.62 3.20
N ALA A 159 21.48 17.22 4.41
CA ALA A 159 22.06 16.08 5.10
C ALA A 159 21.86 14.77 4.30
N LEU A 160 20.69 14.55 3.71
CA LEU A 160 20.44 13.40 2.84
C LEU A 160 21.31 13.43 1.58
N HIS A 161 21.46 14.61 0.96
CA HIS A 161 22.29 14.79 -0.25
C HIS A 161 23.77 14.53 0.02
N GLN A 162 24.32 15.08 1.10
CA GLN A 162 25.74 14.94 1.43
C GLN A 162 26.12 13.50 1.81
N ASN A 163 25.22 12.79 2.50
CA ASN A 163 25.51 11.45 3.01
C ASN A 163 25.09 10.33 2.06
N TRP A 164 23.92 10.46 1.41
CA TRP A 164 23.32 9.39 0.61
C TRP A 164 22.62 9.95 -0.64
N PRO A 165 23.35 10.62 -1.55
CA PRO A 165 22.74 11.24 -2.74
C PRO A 165 22.00 10.22 -3.61
N ASP A 166 22.52 8.98 -3.70
CA ASP A 166 21.88 7.87 -4.43
C ASP A 166 20.50 7.50 -3.88
N ALA A 167 20.28 7.63 -2.57
CA ALA A 167 19.00 7.30 -1.93
C ALA A 167 17.88 8.27 -2.34
N ILE A 168 18.23 9.50 -2.72
CA ILE A 168 17.29 10.56 -3.12
C ILE A 168 17.44 10.98 -4.59
N HIS A 169 18.35 10.37 -5.35
CA HIS A 169 18.68 10.76 -6.72
C HIS A 169 17.47 10.78 -7.67
N ARG A 170 16.48 9.91 -7.46
CA ARG A 170 15.26 9.85 -8.28
C ARG A 170 14.42 11.13 -8.24
N TYR A 171 14.69 12.02 -7.29
CA TYR A 171 13.97 13.29 -7.12
C TYR A 171 14.72 14.49 -7.70
N VAL A 172 15.91 14.29 -8.29
CA VAL A 172 16.65 15.38 -8.94
C VAL A 172 15.84 15.93 -10.10
N VAL A 173 15.69 17.26 -10.13
CA VAL A 173 14.97 17.99 -11.17
C VAL A 173 15.98 18.83 -11.97
N GLN A 174 15.98 18.63 -13.28
CA GLN A 174 16.90 19.32 -14.20
C GLN A 174 16.22 20.52 -14.86
N GLY A 175 16.97 21.60 -15.08
CA GLY A 175 16.51 22.76 -15.84
C GLY A 175 15.47 23.63 -15.13
N VAL A 176 15.28 23.47 -13.82
CA VAL A 176 14.39 24.31 -13.01
C VAL A 176 15.22 25.32 -12.23
N PRO A 177 15.11 26.62 -12.52
CA PRO A 177 15.66 27.64 -11.65
C PRO A 177 14.88 27.62 -10.32
N SER A 178 15.61 27.61 -9.21
CA SER A 178 15.02 27.60 -7.88
C SER A 178 15.68 28.70 -7.06
N ASP A 179 14.89 29.70 -6.69
CA ASP A 179 15.30 30.61 -5.64
C ASP A 179 15.28 29.88 -4.29
N PRO A 180 16.29 30.06 -3.42
CA PRO A 180 16.27 29.49 -2.09
C PRO A 180 15.03 29.97 -1.32
N MET A 181 14.31 29.03 -0.71
CA MET A 181 13.13 29.32 0.09
C MET A 181 13.47 29.20 1.57
N THR A 182 13.06 30.16 2.37
CA THR A 182 13.17 30.08 3.84
C THR A 182 12.21 29.02 4.39
N GLU A 183 12.49 28.51 5.60
CA GLU A 183 11.61 27.54 6.26
C GLU A 183 10.17 28.07 6.43
N SER A 184 10.01 29.36 6.74
CA SER A 184 8.69 29.99 6.92
C SER A 184 7.90 30.05 5.62
N GLU A 185 8.56 30.37 4.51
CA GLU A 185 7.95 30.36 3.18
C GLU A 185 7.56 28.94 2.78
N ARG A 186 8.43 27.95 3.01
CA ARG A 186 8.12 26.54 2.73
C ARG A 186 6.93 26.06 3.56
N THR A 187 6.90 26.40 4.84
CA THR A 187 5.75 26.11 5.72
C THR A 187 4.46 26.74 5.19
N THR A 188 4.53 27.95 4.63
CA THR A 188 3.39 28.63 4.02
C THR A 188 2.93 27.93 2.73
N VAL A 189 3.86 27.49 1.89
CA VAL A 189 3.58 26.70 0.67
C VAL A 189 2.89 25.38 1.03
N ARG A 190 3.43 24.64 2.02
CA ARG A 190 2.82 23.40 2.54
C ARG A 190 1.39 23.61 3.03
N LYS A 191 1.13 24.65 3.82
CA LYS A 191 -0.23 24.99 4.32
C LYS A 191 -1.23 25.25 3.18
N LYS A 192 -0.74 25.71 2.03
CA LYS A 192 -1.54 25.93 0.82
C LYS A 192 -1.62 24.70 -0.10
N ARG A 193 -1.02 23.56 0.31
CA ARG A 193 -0.95 22.32 -0.47
C ARG A 193 -0.31 22.49 -1.86
N ALA A 194 0.61 23.44 -1.94
CA ALA A 194 1.43 23.64 -3.13
C ALA A 194 2.74 22.86 -2.98
N ASN A 195 3.29 22.44 -4.11
CA ASN A 195 4.58 21.76 -4.17
C ASN A 195 5.67 22.79 -4.45
N CYS A 196 6.84 22.61 -3.85
CA CYS A 196 8.01 23.43 -4.12
C CYS A 196 9.24 22.55 -4.31
N VAL A 197 10.20 23.05 -5.07
CA VAL A 197 11.52 22.44 -5.17
C VAL A 197 12.39 22.89 -4.01
N VAL A 198 13.52 22.22 -3.83
CA VAL A 198 14.56 22.57 -2.88
C VAL A 198 15.91 22.52 -3.58
N THR A 199 16.71 23.55 -3.39
CA THR A 199 18.10 23.59 -3.87
C THR A 199 19.03 23.39 -2.69
N VAL A 200 19.94 22.43 -2.81
CA VAL A 200 21.02 22.17 -1.86
C VAL A 200 22.26 23.00 -2.21
N GLU A 201 23.24 23.05 -1.31
CA GLU A 201 24.39 23.96 -1.40
C GLU A 201 25.21 23.85 -2.70
N ASP A 202 25.32 22.64 -3.27
CA ASP A 202 26.07 22.40 -4.51
C ASP A 202 25.31 22.83 -5.79
N GLY A 203 24.07 23.32 -5.63
CA GLY A 203 23.19 23.73 -6.72
C GLY A 203 22.28 22.63 -7.26
N THR A 204 22.36 21.40 -6.73
CA THR A 204 21.42 20.32 -7.09
C THR A 204 20.01 20.70 -6.64
N VAL A 205 19.04 20.53 -7.54
CA VAL A 205 17.63 20.81 -7.28
C VAL A 205 16.86 19.51 -7.13
N TYR A 206 16.09 19.38 -6.05
CA TYR A 206 15.20 18.26 -5.80
C TYR A 206 13.73 18.71 -5.84
N GLY A 207 12.87 17.86 -6.37
CA GLY A 207 11.43 17.92 -6.09
C GLY A 207 11.11 17.44 -4.67
N PRO A 208 9.83 17.50 -4.24
CA PRO A 208 9.42 16.96 -2.94
C PRO A 208 9.78 15.47 -2.81
N LEU A 209 10.65 15.15 -1.86
CA LEU A 209 11.13 13.79 -1.63
C LEU A 209 10.02 12.88 -1.08
N GLY A 210 9.05 13.44 -0.35
CA GLY A 210 7.86 12.74 0.12
C GLY A 210 6.84 12.43 -0.98
N GLY A 211 7.08 12.95 -2.19
CA GLY A 211 6.17 12.91 -3.33
C GLY A 211 5.35 14.18 -3.46
N LEU A 212 4.66 14.33 -4.60
CA LEU A 212 3.80 15.47 -4.84
C LEU A 212 2.49 15.35 -4.06
N VAL A 213 1.94 16.48 -3.64
CA VAL A 213 0.61 16.60 -3.02
C VAL A 213 -0.33 17.33 -3.98
N SER A 214 -1.57 16.86 -4.08
CA SER A 214 -2.63 17.49 -4.89
C SER A 214 -3.28 18.66 -4.14
N ALA A 215 -4.08 19.47 -4.84
CA ALA A 215 -4.83 20.56 -4.21
C ALA A 215 -5.85 20.08 -3.16
N SER A 216 -6.34 18.83 -3.27
CA SER A 216 -7.20 18.22 -2.25
C SER A 216 -6.43 17.78 -1.00
N GLY A 217 -5.09 17.86 -1.03
CA GLY A 217 -4.21 17.49 0.07
C GLY A 217 -3.90 16.00 0.12
N MET A 218 -4.26 15.25 -0.93
CA MET A 218 -3.88 13.84 -1.10
C MET A 218 -2.55 13.75 -1.81
N THR A 219 -1.74 12.76 -1.46
CA THR A 219 -0.54 12.49 -2.25
C THR A 219 -0.89 12.04 -3.66
N VAL A 220 -0.13 12.53 -4.64
CA VAL A 220 -0.27 12.13 -6.04
C VAL A 220 -0.03 10.63 -6.19
N GLU A 221 0.84 10.03 -5.36
CA GLU A 221 0.98 8.56 -5.32
C GLU A 221 -0.34 7.86 -4.95
N ALA A 222 -1.04 8.31 -3.91
CA ALA A 222 -2.33 7.73 -3.52
C ALA A 222 -3.40 7.90 -4.61
N VAL A 223 -3.38 9.04 -5.32
CA VAL A 223 -4.24 9.28 -6.49
C VAL A 223 -3.91 8.29 -7.62
N MET A 224 -2.65 8.20 -8.02
CA MET A 224 -2.22 7.31 -9.10
C MET A 224 -2.49 5.84 -8.78
N ARG A 225 -2.29 5.41 -7.53
CA ARG A 225 -2.63 4.04 -7.10
C ARG A 225 -4.14 3.80 -7.15
N THR A 226 -4.94 4.76 -6.73
CA THR A 226 -6.41 4.66 -6.82
C THR A 226 -6.86 4.50 -8.27
N ASP A 227 -6.37 5.36 -9.16
CA ASP A 227 -6.72 5.32 -10.58
C ASP A 227 -6.28 4.01 -11.24
N ALA A 228 -5.07 3.53 -10.92
CA ALA A 228 -4.56 2.26 -11.42
C ALA A 228 -5.43 1.08 -10.98
N PHE A 229 -5.78 0.99 -9.70
CA PHE A 229 -6.65 -0.08 -9.19
C PHE A 229 -8.09 0.02 -9.72
N HIS A 230 -8.66 1.22 -9.84
CA HIS A 230 -9.97 1.39 -10.48
C HIS A 230 -9.93 0.87 -11.92
N LYS A 231 -8.92 1.26 -12.70
CA LYS A 231 -8.77 0.80 -14.08
C LYS A 231 -8.59 -0.71 -14.19
N GLU A 232 -7.81 -1.31 -13.30
CA GLU A 232 -7.60 -2.76 -13.26
C GLU A 232 -8.91 -3.50 -12.96
N ILE A 233 -9.67 -3.04 -11.96
CA ILE A 233 -10.96 -3.62 -11.58
C ILE A 233 -12.01 -3.45 -12.68
N GLU A 234 -12.07 -2.26 -13.30
CA GLU A 234 -12.98 -1.99 -14.43
C GLU A 234 -12.64 -2.88 -15.64
N SER A 235 -11.34 -3.07 -15.93
CA SER A 235 -10.89 -3.99 -16.98
C SER A 235 -11.23 -5.45 -16.66
N PHE A 236 -11.10 -5.85 -15.40
CA PHE A 236 -11.47 -7.19 -14.93
C PHE A 236 -12.99 -7.43 -15.01
N GLN A 237 -13.80 -6.44 -14.62
CA GLN A 237 -15.26 -6.51 -14.78
C GLN A 237 -15.65 -6.68 -16.25
N HIS A 238 -15.08 -5.87 -17.14
CA HIS A 238 -15.34 -5.96 -18.57
C HIS A 238 -14.98 -7.36 -19.12
N ALA A 239 -13.83 -7.91 -18.73
CA ALA A 239 -13.43 -9.26 -19.11
C ALA A 239 -14.44 -10.33 -18.66
N VAL A 240 -15.00 -10.19 -17.46
CA VAL A 240 -16.02 -11.10 -16.90
C VAL A 240 -17.33 -10.99 -17.68
N GLU A 241 -17.76 -9.78 -18.00
CA GLU A 241 -18.96 -9.49 -18.78
C GLU A 241 -18.87 -10.08 -20.20
N GLU A 242 -17.75 -9.86 -20.90
CA GLU A 242 -17.50 -10.45 -22.23
C GLU A 242 -17.44 -11.99 -22.19
N SER A 243 -17.09 -12.55 -21.04
CA SER A 243 -16.93 -13.98 -20.82
C SER A 243 -18.21 -14.71 -20.37
N VAL A 244 -19.35 -14.02 -20.29
CA VAL A 244 -20.58 -14.56 -19.66
C VAL A 244 -21.03 -15.90 -20.25
N GLU A 245 -20.99 -16.07 -21.57
CA GLU A 245 -21.40 -17.31 -22.22
C GLU A 245 -20.46 -18.48 -21.88
N GLN A 246 -19.16 -18.21 -21.81
CA GLN A 246 -18.15 -19.18 -21.44
C GLN A 246 -18.29 -19.58 -19.97
N ILE A 247 -18.54 -18.60 -19.08
CA ILE A 247 -18.81 -18.83 -17.66
C ILE A 247 -20.05 -19.72 -17.50
N VAL A 248 -21.17 -19.40 -18.15
CA VAL A 248 -22.41 -20.19 -18.09
C VAL A 248 -22.20 -21.61 -18.62
N SER A 249 -21.48 -21.75 -19.73
CA SER A 249 -21.14 -23.07 -20.33
C SER A 249 -20.30 -23.92 -19.37
N GLN A 250 -19.29 -23.34 -18.74
CA GLN A 250 -18.44 -24.06 -17.79
C GLN A 250 -19.16 -24.40 -16.49
N LEU A 251 -20.00 -23.50 -15.96
CA LEU A 251 -20.86 -23.80 -14.82
C LEU A 251 -21.77 -25.00 -15.12
N ARG A 252 -22.37 -25.05 -16.31
CA ARG A 252 -23.20 -26.19 -16.75
C ARG A 252 -22.40 -27.49 -16.80
N ASN A 253 -21.18 -27.45 -17.36
CA ASN A 253 -20.31 -28.64 -17.40
C ASN A 253 -19.90 -29.14 -16.00
N LEU A 254 -19.88 -28.24 -15.01
CA LEU A 254 -19.61 -28.57 -13.61
C LEU A 254 -20.88 -28.97 -12.83
N GLY A 255 -22.03 -29.10 -13.50
CA GLY A 255 -23.30 -29.52 -12.88
C GLY A 255 -24.07 -28.40 -12.20
N HIS A 256 -23.73 -27.14 -12.45
CA HIS A 256 -24.46 -25.97 -11.95
C HIS A 256 -25.43 -25.42 -12.99
N THR A 257 -26.67 -25.17 -12.57
CA THR A 257 -27.68 -24.53 -13.44
C THR A 257 -27.66 -23.02 -13.20
N ALA A 258 -27.08 -22.28 -14.15
CA ALA A 258 -27.22 -20.83 -14.22
C ALA A 258 -28.45 -20.48 -15.08
N VAL A 259 -29.51 -19.97 -14.46
CA VAL A 259 -30.71 -19.50 -15.16
C VAL A 259 -30.81 -17.99 -15.05
N GLY A 260 -30.93 -17.29 -16.18
CA GLY A 260 -31.04 -15.84 -16.21
C GLY A 260 -29.71 -15.13 -16.02
N ASP A 261 -29.77 -13.92 -15.48
CA ASP A 261 -28.61 -13.08 -15.22
C ASP A 261 -27.84 -13.56 -13.99
N LEU A 262 -26.53 -13.48 -14.05
CA LEU A 262 -25.62 -13.87 -12.98
C LEU A 262 -25.23 -12.64 -12.16
N ARG A 263 -25.66 -12.58 -10.90
CA ARG A 263 -25.11 -11.62 -9.95
C ARG A 263 -23.68 -12.00 -9.62
N ALA A 264 -22.76 -11.07 -9.80
CA ALA A 264 -21.34 -11.27 -9.55
C ALA A 264 -20.83 -10.22 -8.56
N LYS A 265 -19.87 -10.63 -7.72
CA LYS A 265 -19.14 -9.75 -6.81
C LYS A 265 -17.65 -9.83 -7.03
N TYR A 266 -16.97 -8.71 -6.92
CA TYR A 266 -15.51 -8.70 -6.83
C TYR A 266 -15.07 -9.31 -5.51
N VAL A 267 -14.10 -10.24 -5.56
CA VAL A 267 -13.44 -10.79 -4.38
C VAL A 267 -11.96 -10.98 -4.67
N ILE A 268 -11.13 -10.95 -3.62
CA ILE A 268 -9.73 -11.34 -3.70
C ILE A 268 -9.60 -12.76 -3.15
N LEU A 269 -9.08 -13.69 -3.95
CA LEU A 269 -8.81 -15.07 -3.55
C LEU A 269 -7.33 -15.39 -3.76
N ASP A 270 -6.65 -15.77 -2.68
CA ASP A 270 -5.21 -16.10 -2.69
C ASP A 270 -4.34 -14.96 -3.26
N GLY A 271 -4.74 -13.71 -3.02
CA GLY A 271 -4.04 -12.51 -3.50
C GLY A 271 -4.34 -12.11 -4.95
N GLU A 272 -5.27 -12.80 -5.61
CA GLU A 272 -5.64 -12.54 -7.01
C GLU A 272 -7.12 -12.15 -7.13
N MET A 273 -7.45 -11.38 -8.17
CA MET A 273 -8.83 -11.02 -8.48
C MET A 273 -9.64 -12.27 -8.85
N ALA A 274 -10.83 -12.37 -8.28
CA ALA A 274 -11.76 -13.46 -8.51
C ALA A 274 -13.20 -12.95 -8.48
N VAL A 275 -14.12 -13.80 -8.94
CA VAL A 275 -15.55 -13.47 -9.02
C VAL A 275 -16.34 -14.34 -8.05
N GLY A 276 -17.00 -13.74 -7.09
CA GLY A 276 -18.00 -14.40 -6.26
C GLY A 276 -19.34 -14.47 -6.98
N LEU A 277 -19.94 -15.66 -7.07
CA LEU A 277 -21.32 -15.86 -7.52
C LEU A 277 -22.18 -16.23 -6.30
N PRO A 278 -22.70 -15.24 -5.54
CA PRO A 278 -23.37 -15.49 -4.26
C PRO A 278 -24.58 -16.42 -4.39
N ASP A 279 -25.36 -16.28 -5.46
CA ASP A 279 -26.57 -17.09 -5.68
C ASP A 279 -26.27 -18.58 -5.93
N LEU A 280 -25.05 -18.88 -6.37
CA LEU A 280 -24.57 -20.25 -6.58
C LEU A 280 -23.68 -20.76 -5.43
N GLY A 281 -23.28 -19.87 -4.50
CA GLY A 281 -22.33 -20.20 -3.43
C GLY A 281 -20.94 -20.57 -3.95
N LEU A 282 -20.52 -19.97 -5.07
CA LEU A 282 -19.26 -20.27 -5.76
C LEU A 282 -18.33 -19.07 -5.78
N ILE A 283 -17.03 -19.36 -5.80
CA ILE A 283 -16.00 -18.40 -6.19
C ILE A 283 -15.30 -18.93 -7.44
N LEU A 284 -15.19 -18.06 -8.42
CA LEU A 284 -14.58 -18.31 -9.72
C LEU A 284 -13.22 -17.63 -9.76
N LYS A 285 -12.17 -18.43 -9.80
CA LYS A 285 -10.83 -17.94 -10.11
C LYS A 285 -10.66 -17.94 -11.63
N MET A 286 -10.21 -16.81 -12.17
CA MET A 286 -9.99 -16.62 -13.59
C MET A 286 -8.50 -16.55 -13.86
N ALA A 287 -7.94 -17.56 -14.51
CA ALA A 287 -6.53 -17.53 -14.93
C ALA A 287 -6.45 -17.08 -16.38
N PHE A 288 -6.01 -15.85 -16.62
CA PHE A 288 -5.94 -15.27 -17.96
C PHE A 288 -4.61 -15.62 -18.65
N ASP A 289 -4.66 -16.06 -19.91
CA ASP A 289 -3.45 -16.08 -20.75
C ASP A 289 -3.14 -14.64 -21.19
N PRO A 290 -1.94 -14.10 -20.90
CA PRO A 290 -1.51 -12.86 -21.51
C PRO A 290 -1.45 -13.04 -23.03
N LEU A 291 -1.85 -12.02 -23.78
CA LEU A 291 -1.61 -11.96 -25.22
C LEU A 291 -0.10 -12.07 -25.48
N ASP A 292 0.33 -13.10 -26.21
CA ASP A 292 1.59 -13.05 -26.93
C ASP A 292 1.50 -11.88 -27.93
N GLY A 293 2.10 -10.72 -27.60
CA GLY A 293 2.10 -9.56 -28.49
C GLY A 293 2.40 -8.23 -27.81
N GLU A 294 3.69 -7.86 -27.80
CA GLU A 294 4.27 -6.52 -27.73
C GLU A 294 3.59 -5.46 -26.83
N LEU A 295 4.22 -5.29 -25.67
CA LEU A 295 4.00 -4.30 -24.61
C LEU A 295 4.23 -2.83 -25.03
N LEU A 296 4.07 -2.44 -26.31
CA LEU A 296 4.39 -1.10 -26.82
C LEU A 296 3.38 -0.51 -27.82
N SER A 297 2.33 -1.22 -28.24
CA SER A 297 1.47 -0.74 -29.34
C SER A 297 0.22 0.06 -28.94
N GLY A 298 -0.03 0.29 -27.64
CA GLY A 298 -1.20 1.08 -27.19
C GLY A 298 -2.57 0.49 -27.56
N LYS A 299 -2.59 -0.72 -28.15
CA LYS A 299 -3.81 -1.52 -28.34
C LYS A 299 -4.03 -2.30 -27.06
N GLY A 300 -5.20 -2.12 -26.45
CA GLY A 300 -5.52 -2.66 -25.12
C GLY A 300 -5.10 -4.11 -24.94
N ALA A 301 -4.54 -4.41 -23.76
CA ALA A 301 -4.33 -5.78 -23.33
C ALA A 301 -5.69 -6.49 -23.28
N GLY A 302 -6.03 -7.19 -24.35
CA GLY A 302 -7.28 -7.95 -24.46
C GLY A 302 -7.17 -9.31 -23.78
N TRP A 303 -8.18 -9.66 -22.99
CA TRP A 303 -8.33 -10.94 -22.32
C TRP A 303 -8.83 -11.99 -23.33
N LYS A 304 -8.03 -13.01 -23.70
CA LYS A 304 -8.42 -13.96 -24.77
C LYS A 304 -8.80 -15.37 -24.33
N ARG A 305 -8.31 -15.85 -23.19
CA ARG A 305 -8.62 -17.19 -22.64
C ARG A 305 -8.54 -17.16 -21.13
N PHE A 306 -9.50 -17.76 -20.44
CA PHE A 306 -9.39 -18.03 -19.01
C PHE A 306 -9.60 -19.50 -18.66
N VAL A 307 -8.85 -19.97 -17.66
CA VAL A 307 -9.16 -21.23 -16.97
C VAL A 307 -9.99 -20.87 -15.73
N LEU A 308 -11.16 -21.51 -15.62
CA LEU A 308 -12.03 -21.39 -14.47
C LEU A 308 -11.69 -22.46 -13.45
N CYS A 309 -11.27 -22.04 -12.26
CA CYS A 309 -11.28 -22.91 -11.09
C CYS A 309 -12.46 -22.52 -10.22
N VAL A 310 -13.33 -23.48 -9.92
CA VAL A 310 -14.50 -23.27 -9.07
C VAL A 310 -14.20 -23.79 -7.68
N LYS A 311 -14.30 -22.92 -6.68
CA LYS A 311 -14.21 -23.30 -5.26
C LYS A 311 -15.59 -23.22 -4.64
N LYS A 312 -16.10 -24.36 -4.14
CA LYS A 312 -17.37 -24.43 -3.43
C LYS A 312 -17.20 -23.91 -2.00
N ARG A 313 -18.11 -23.06 -1.54
CA ARG A 313 -18.10 -22.57 -0.15
C ARG A 313 -18.37 -23.74 0.81
N CYS A 314 -17.46 -24.02 1.74
CA CYS A 314 -17.72 -24.96 2.84
C CYS A 314 -18.39 -24.21 4.00
N GLY A 315 -19.66 -24.52 4.28
CA GLY A 315 -20.39 -24.04 5.47
C GLY A 315 -21.88 -23.83 5.21
N ARG A 316 -22.74 -24.51 5.99
CA ARG A 316 -24.22 -24.34 6.00
C ARG A 316 -24.62 -23.02 6.67
N SER A 317 -25.84 -22.60 6.32
CA SER A 317 -26.75 -21.60 6.91
C SER A 317 -26.42 -20.11 6.77
N SER A 318 -27.26 -19.42 5.98
CA SER A 318 -27.69 -18.03 6.13
C SER A 318 -26.73 -17.12 6.90
N LEU A 319 -25.65 -16.70 6.24
CA LEU A 319 -24.85 -15.58 6.70
C LEU A 319 -25.25 -14.35 5.89
N GLY A 320 -25.78 -13.35 6.60
CA GLY A 320 -26.23 -12.09 6.03
C GLY A 320 -25.12 -11.35 5.31
N THR A 321 -25.51 -10.29 4.60
CA THR A 321 -24.70 -9.45 3.72
C THR A 321 -23.39 -8.94 4.36
N GLU A 322 -23.28 -8.96 5.69
CA GLU A 322 -22.16 -8.45 6.48
C GLU A 322 -20.95 -9.39 6.65
N GLN A 323 -20.98 -10.65 6.17
CA GLN A 323 -19.85 -11.60 6.40
C GLN A 323 -19.16 -12.10 5.12
N TRP A 324 -19.25 -11.35 4.02
CA TRP A 324 -18.50 -11.65 2.80
C TRP A 324 -17.05 -11.17 2.80
N ILE A 325 -16.64 -10.38 3.80
CA ILE A 325 -15.47 -9.50 3.69
C ILE A 325 -14.23 -10.01 4.46
N LEU A 326 -14.37 -11.02 5.33
CA LEU A 326 -13.28 -11.50 6.19
C LEU A 326 -12.24 -12.46 5.56
N PHE A 327 -11.97 -12.36 4.25
CA PHE A 327 -10.88 -13.13 3.60
C PHE A 327 -9.75 -12.27 3.01
N ALA A 328 -9.53 -11.07 3.54
CA ALA A 328 -8.41 -10.19 3.17
C ALA A 328 -7.45 -9.87 4.35
N VAL A 329 -7.37 -10.73 5.37
CA VAL A 329 -6.29 -10.61 6.38
C VAL A 329 -5.08 -11.38 5.88
N GLY A 330 -4.23 -10.72 5.09
CA GLY A 330 -3.10 -11.42 4.48
C GLY A 330 -2.05 -10.62 3.71
N GLN A 331 -1.91 -9.30 3.89
CA GLN A 331 -0.72 -8.60 3.37
C GLN A 331 0.61 -9.14 3.95
N LYS A 332 0.57 -9.96 5.01
CA LYS A 332 1.73 -10.72 5.52
C LYS A 332 2.10 -11.98 4.71
N LEU A 333 1.37 -12.31 3.64
CA LEU A 333 1.62 -13.45 2.75
C LEU A 333 2.22 -13.07 1.40
N GLN A 334 2.70 -11.84 1.22
CA GLN A 334 3.48 -11.46 0.04
C GLN A 334 4.97 -11.87 0.11
N GLN A 335 5.46 -12.49 1.20
CA GLN A 335 6.89 -12.86 1.30
C GLN A 335 7.24 -14.29 1.73
N ARG A 336 6.28 -15.18 2.00
CA ARG A 336 6.61 -16.60 2.26
C ARG A 336 5.46 -17.51 1.85
N VAL A 337 5.54 -18.08 0.65
CA VAL A 337 5.48 -19.53 0.41
C VAL A 337 6.04 -19.74 -1.00
N GLY A 338 7.20 -20.39 -1.08
CA GLY A 338 7.76 -20.82 -2.35
C GLY A 338 6.82 -21.76 -3.08
N ARG A 339 6.83 -21.65 -4.41
CA ARG A 339 6.59 -22.72 -5.39
C ARG A 339 5.81 -23.91 -4.83
N ASN A 340 4.48 -23.86 -4.94
CA ASN A 340 3.65 -25.03 -5.19
C ASN A 340 2.31 -24.57 -5.80
N VAL A 341 2.39 -23.87 -6.93
CA VAL A 341 1.30 -23.94 -7.90
C VAL A 341 1.43 -25.32 -8.53
N VAL A 342 0.46 -26.19 -8.27
CA VAL A 342 0.25 -27.37 -9.12
C VAL A 342 -0.11 -26.82 -10.50
N ARG A 343 0.91 -26.58 -11.33
CA ARG A 343 0.74 -26.35 -12.76
C ARG A 343 0.22 -27.66 -13.33
N ALA A 344 -1.09 -27.76 -13.53
CA ALA A 344 -1.65 -28.77 -14.41
C ALA A 344 -1.14 -28.47 -15.84
N ARG A 345 0.02 -29.03 -16.20
CA ARG A 345 0.44 -29.12 -17.60
C ARG A 345 -0.53 -30.07 -18.28
N PHE A 346 -1.40 -29.53 -19.13
CA PHE A 346 -2.11 -30.31 -20.13
C PHE A 346 -1.09 -30.86 -21.13
N ASN A 347 -0.58 -32.06 -20.87
CA ASN A 347 0.10 -32.81 -21.91
C ASN A 347 -0.97 -33.61 -22.66
N LYS A 348 -1.16 -33.30 -23.94
CA LYS A 348 -1.98 -34.13 -24.83
C LYS A 348 -1.35 -35.52 -24.84
N GLN A 349 -2.15 -36.51 -24.45
CA GLN A 349 -1.92 -37.96 -24.51
C GLN A 349 -1.40 -38.65 -23.23
N LYS A 350 -2.27 -39.59 -22.81
CA LYS A 350 -2.02 -40.82 -22.03
C LYS A 350 -1.76 -40.67 -20.52
N THR A 351 -2.75 -41.15 -19.77
CA THR A 351 -2.74 -41.84 -18.48
C THR A 351 -1.43 -41.81 -17.67
N LEU A 352 -1.46 -41.39 -16.40
CA LEU A 352 -0.78 -42.18 -15.36
C LEU A 352 -1.25 -41.94 -13.92
N LYS A 353 -1.15 -43.07 -13.20
CA LYS A 353 -1.19 -43.37 -11.78
C LYS A 353 -0.66 -42.29 -10.83
N ILE A 354 -1.39 -42.19 -9.72
CA ILE A 354 -0.93 -41.59 -8.46
C ILE A 354 0.16 -42.49 -7.86
N ILE A 355 1.34 -41.94 -7.63
CA ILE A 355 2.29 -42.43 -6.64
C ILE A 355 2.53 -41.27 -5.68
N LYS A 356 2.12 -41.45 -4.42
CA LYS A 356 2.53 -40.62 -3.29
C LYS A 356 3.97 -41.01 -2.95
N ASP A 357 4.80 -40.04 -2.57
CA ASP A 357 5.68 -40.14 -1.39
C ASP A 357 6.51 -38.85 -1.17
N PHE A 358 6.52 -38.43 0.10
CA PHE A 358 7.25 -37.38 0.85
C PHE A 358 7.18 -35.90 0.43
#